data_AF-A0A286IT08-F1
#
_entry.id   AF-A0A286IT08-F1
#
_cell.length_a   1.000
_cell.length_b   1.000
_cell.length_c   1.000
_cell.angle_alpha   90.00
_cell.angle_beta   90.00
_cell.angle_gamma   90.00
#
_symmetry.space_group_name_H-M   'P 1'
#
loop_
_entity.id
_entity.type
_entity.pdbx_description
1 polymer ?
#
loop_
_entity_poly.entity_id
_entity_poly.type
_entity_poly.pdbx_seq_one_letter_code
_entity_poly.pdbx_strand_id
1 'polypeptide(L)'
;MYTLNVTNNYAYPVKTSQGQEIPPNGGTLSLTRLGSLYMNIPGNGDINFIDLGSEKLPDYPMPNQTWGVLVRVHTQEAYYRYEGGGELSLTIDKYGSTTLTSTNGDMITVQLPELTIKQE
;
A
#
# COMPACT_ATOMS: atom_id res chain seq x y z
N MET A 1 -7.87 11.34 1.79
CA MET A 1 -6.98 10.80 2.83
C MET A 1 -7.56 9.47 3.28
N TYR A 2 -6.71 8.50 3.58
CA TYR A 2 -7.12 7.14 3.93
C TYR A 2 -6.56 6.71 5.29
N THR A 3 -7.09 5.62 5.81
CA THR A 3 -6.55 4.91 6.98
C THR A 3 -5.88 3.62 6.51
N LEU A 4 -4.69 3.34 7.06
CA LEU A 4 -4.00 2.07 6.90
C LEU A 4 -3.90 1.36 8.24
N ASN A 5 -4.55 0.21 8.35
CA ASN A 5 -4.41 -0.70 9.47
C ASN A 5 -3.35 -1.75 9.08
N VAL A 6 -2.35 -1.96 9.94
CA VAL A 6 -1.28 -2.93 9.69
C VAL A 6 -1.23 -3.94 10.81
N THR A 7 -1.15 -5.22 10.45
CA THR A 7 -0.85 -6.32 11.37
C THR A 7 0.46 -6.98 10.95
N ASN A 8 1.40 -7.07 11.88
CA ASN A 8 2.72 -7.65 11.66
C ASN A 8 2.89 -8.97 12.40
N ASN A 9 2.65 -10.10 11.72
CA ASN A 9 2.90 -11.43 12.26
C ASN A 9 4.33 -11.92 12.00
N TYR A 10 5.18 -11.08 11.40
CA TYR A 10 6.55 -11.43 11.05
C TYR A 10 7.48 -11.40 12.26
N ALA A 11 8.65 -12.03 12.12
CA ALA A 11 9.62 -12.18 13.20
C ALA A 11 10.34 -10.87 13.58
N TYR A 12 10.36 -9.88 12.67
CA TYR A 12 11.06 -8.61 12.86
C TYR A 12 10.10 -7.42 12.94
N PRO A 13 10.45 -6.36 13.69
CA PRO A 13 9.69 -5.12 13.67
C PRO A 13 9.71 -4.50 12.26
N VAL A 14 8.58 -3.92 11.87
CA VAL A 14 8.42 -3.23 10.58
C VAL A 14 8.36 -1.74 10.83
N LYS A 15 9.14 -0.96 10.07
CA LYS A 15 9.22 0.49 10.24
C LYS A 15 8.54 1.21 9.10
N THR A 16 7.82 2.28 9.44
CA THR A 16 7.23 3.20 8.47
C THR A 16 8.19 4.34 8.17
N SER A 17 8.03 4.97 7.01
CA SER A 17 8.79 6.17 6.62
C SER A 17 8.54 7.38 7.53
N GLN A 18 7.53 7.31 8.40
CA GLN A 18 7.22 8.33 9.42
C GLN A 18 7.89 8.02 10.77
N GLY A 19 8.73 6.99 10.85
CA GLY A 19 9.47 6.62 12.06
C GLY A 19 8.70 5.79 13.07
N GLN A 20 7.47 5.37 12.74
CA GLN A 20 6.69 4.47 13.59
C GLN A 20 7.15 3.03 13.37
N GLU A 21 7.08 2.24 14.44
CA GLU A 21 7.46 0.84 14.44
C GLU A 21 6.25 -0.03 14.77
N ILE A 22 6.11 -1.13 14.05
CA ILE A 22 5.07 -2.13 14.24
C ILE A 22 5.76 -3.36 14.87
N PRO A 23 5.47 -3.67 16.14
CA PRO A 23 6.11 -4.79 16.83
C PRO A 23 5.98 -6.12 16.07
N PRO A 24 6.95 -7.03 16.18
CA PRO A 24 6.86 -8.36 15.57
C PRO A 24 5.79 -9.23 16.25
N ASN A 25 5.51 -10.39 15.66
CA ASN A 25 4.73 -11.49 16.26
C ASN A 25 3.31 -11.10 16.71
N GLY A 26 2.59 -10.37 15.87
CA GLY A 26 1.19 -9.99 16.06
C GLY A 26 0.99 -8.51 16.43
N GLY A 27 2.03 -7.68 16.34
CA GLY A 27 1.91 -6.24 16.57
C GLY A 27 0.99 -5.57 15.55
N THR A 28 0.28 -4.53 15.98
CA THR A 28 -0.65 -3.78 15.13
C THR A 28 -0.39 -2.29 15.18
N LEU A 29 -0.66 -1.60 14.08
CA LEU A 29 -0.59 -0.14 14.00
C LEU A 29 -1.72 0.37 13.10
N SER A 30 -2.43 1.42 13.54
CA SER A 30 -3.40 2.12 12.70
C SER A 30 -2.88 3.53 12.43
N LEU A 31 -2.80 3.87 11.14
CA LEU A 31 -2.34 5.15 10.64
C LEU A 31 -3.49 5.84 9.94
N THR A 32 -3.92 6.98 10.48
CA THR A 32 -5.10 7.69 9.97
C THR A 32 -4.69 8.93 9.20
N ARG A 33 -5.57 9.37 8.29
CA ARG A 33 -5.38 10.60 7.50
C ARG A 33 -4.05 10.61 6.73
N LEU A 34 -3.72 9.49 6.12
CA LEU A 34 -2.47 9.31 5.39
C LEU A 34 -2.51 9.98 4.01
N GLY A 35 -1.33 10.48 3.62
CA GLY A 35 -0.90 10.65 2.22
C GLY A 35 0.06 9.51 1.85
N SER A 36 1.16 9.82 1.16
CA SER A 36 2.16 8.82 0.79
C SER A 36 2.94 8.28 2.01
N LEU A 37 3.24 6.98 1.97
CA LEU A 37 3.93 6.22 3.01
C LEU A 37 4.75 5.10 2.35
N TYR A 38 5.90 4.73 2.91
CA TYR A 38 6.48 3.42 2.65
C TYR A 38 6.76 2.68 3.95
N MET A 39 6.81 1.36 3.90
CA MET A 39 7.22 0.50 5.00
C MET A 39 8.28 -0.48 4.55
N ASN A 40 9.34 -0.61 5.34
CA ASN A 40 10.40 -1.59 5.10
C ASN A 40 10.08 -2.87 5.87
N ILE A 41 9.94 -3.99 5.14
CA ILE A 41 9.83 -5.33 5.70
C ILE A 41 11.23 -5.94 5.69
N PRO A 42 11.87 -6.16 6.87
CA PRO A 42 13.25 -6.60 6.94
C PRO A 42 13.52 -7.89 6.16
N GLY A 43 14.44 -7.83 5.20
CA GLY A 43 14.81 -8.96 4.34
C GLY A 43 13.92 -9.15 3.10
N ASN A 44 12.75 -8.52 3.05
CA ASN A 44 11.82 -8.65 1.93
C ASN A 44 11.86 -7.40 1.04
N GLY A 45 11.90 -6.20 1.61
CA GLY A 45 11.96 -4.94 0.86
C GLY A 45 10.86 -3.97 1.26
N ASP A 46 10.61 -2.98 0.41
CA ASP A 46 9.68 -1.89 0.71
C ASP A 46 8.32 -2.09 0.04
N ILE A 47 7.25 -1.88 0.81
CA ILE A 47 5.91 -1.62 0.29
C ILE A 47 5.66 -0.11 0.26
N ASN A 48 5.29 0.40 -0.91
CA ASN A 48 5.05 1.82 -1.14
C ASN A 48 3.56 2.08 -1.31
N PHE A 49 3.03 3.06 -0.59
CA PHE A 49 1.69 3.59 -0.73
C PHE A 49 1.82 5.02 -1.27
N ILE A 50 1.49 5.22 -2.53
CA ILE A 50 1.62 6.49 -3.22
C ILE A 50 0.23 7.12 -3.30
N ASP A 51 0.02 8.23 -2.61
CA ASP A 51 -1.23 8.99 -2.72
C ASP A 51 -1.32 9.62 -4.11
N LEU A 52 -2.34 9.21 -4.87
CA LEU A 52 -2.61 9.74 -6.21
C LEU A 52 -3.52 10.97 -6.15
N GLY A 53 -4.10 11.29 -4.99
CA GLY A 53 -5.17 12.27 -4.91
C GLY A 53 -6.26 11.97 -5.93
N SER A 54 -6.59 12.95 -6.78
CA SER A 54 -7.58 12.81 -7.85
C SER A 54 -7.02 12.31 -9.20
N GLU A 55 -5.69 12.22 -9.34
CA GLU A 55 -5.05 11.78 -10.58
C GLU A 55 -5.34 10.30 -10.83
N LYS A 56 -5.67 9.93 -12.07
CA LYS A 56 -5.96 8.54 -12.48
C LYS A 56 -4.82 7.94 -13.30
N LEU A 57 -4.57 6.65 -13.09
CA LEU A 57 -3.66 5.91 -13.95
C LEU A 57 -4.26 5.84 -15.36
N PRO A 58 -3.57 6.34 -16.41
CA PRO A 58 -4.15 6.51 -17.74
C PRO A 58 -4.75 5.22 -18.34
N ASP A 59 -4.07 4.08 -18.15
CA ASP A 59 -4.45 2.80 -18.73
C ASP A 59 -5.42 1.97 -17.85
N TYR A 60 -5.81 2.52 -16.69
CA TYR A 60 -6.67 1.85 -15.71
C TYR A 60 -7.88 2.73 -15.37
N PRO A 61 -8.93 2.73 -16.24
CA PRO A 61 -10.09 3.60 -16.08
C PRO A 61 -11.00 3.20 -14.91
N MET A 62 -10.84 1.99 -14.39
CA MET A 62 -11.56 1.45 -13.23
C MET A 62 -10.56 1.01 -12.17
N PRO A 63 -10.91 1.10 -10.87
CA PRO A 63 -12.11 1.73 -10.34
C PRO A 63 -12.10 3.26 -10.52
N ASN A 64 -13.27 3.91 -10.52
CA ASN A 64 -13.43 5.29 -11.01
C ASN A 64 -13.65 6.36 -9.93
N GLN A 65 -13.59 5.99 -8.64
CA GLN A 65 -13.72 6.94 -7.53
C GLN A 65 -12.67 8.07 -7.63
N THR A 66 -12.96 9.16 -6.93
CA THR A 66 -12.17 10.38 -6.97
C THR A 66 -10.77 10.18 -6.40
N TRP A 67 -10.67 9.66 -5.17
CA TRP A 67 -9.39 9.55 -4.46
C TRP A 67 -8.74 8.20 -4.68
N GLY A 68 -7.41 8.14 -4.73
CA GLY A 68 -6.71 6.87 -4.93
C GLY A 68 -5.34 6.76 -4.32
N VAL A 69 -4.92 5.50 -4.16
CA VAL A 69 -3.58 5.12 -3.71
C VAL A 69 -3.06 4.06 -4.67
N LEU A 70 -1.85 4.26 -5.17
CA LEU A 70 -1.09 3.22 -5.85
C LEU A 70 -0.22 2.51 -4.82
N VAL A 71 -0.50 1.23 -4.58
CA VAL A 71 0.33 0.39 -3.72
C VAL A 71 1.29 -0.41 -4.60
N ARG A 72 2.58 -0.38 -4.29
CA ARG A 72 3.62 -1.11 -5.04
C ARG A 72 4.47 -1.94 -4.10
N VAL A 73 4.62 -3.22 -4.40
CA VAL A 73 5.56 -4.12 -3.71
C VAL A 73 6.18 -5.06 -4.74
N HIS A 74 7.49 -4.94 -4.95
CA HIS A 74 8.20 -5.67 -6.01
C HIS A 74 7.43 -5.58 -7.35
N THR A 75 7.19 -6.74 -7.97
CA THR A 75 6.54 -6.90 -9.26
C THR A 75 5.02 -6.82 -9.21
N GLN A 76 4.43 -6.47 -8.06
CA GLN A 76 2.98 -6.42 -7.89
C GLN A 76 2.52 -5.02 -7.49
N GLU A 77 1.58 -4.49 -8.26
CA GLU A 77 0.88 -3.25 -7.92
C GLU A 77 -0.61 -3.46 -7.67
N ALA A 78 -1.14 -2.69 -6.74
CA ALA A 78 -2.57 -2.55 -6.51
C ALA A 78 -2.98 -1.10 -6.71
N TYR A 79 -4.05 -0.93 -7.48
CA TYR A 79 -4.70 0.35 -7.71
C TYR A 79 -5.95 0.42 -6.87
N TYR A 80 -5.90 1.23 -5.82
CA TYR A 80 -6.97 1.38 -4.85
C TYR A 80 -7.63 2.75 -5.00
N ARG A 81 -8.96 2.76 -4.95
CA ARG A 81 -9.79 3.93 -5.19
C ARG A 81 -10.96 3.98 -4.22
N TYR A 82 -11.29 5.17 -3.74
CA TYR A 82 -12.31 5.36 -2.71
C TYR A 82 -12.97 6.74 -2.77
N GLU A 83 -14.13 6.84 -2.13
CA GLU A 83 -14.80 8.10 -1.83
C GLU A 83 -14.81 8.35 -0.32
N GLY A 84 -14.81 9.63 0.08
CA GLY A 84 -14.72 10.01 1.48
C GLY A 84 -13.39 9.59 2.12
N GLY A 85 -13.47 8.74 3.15
CA GLY A 85 -12.29 8.21 3.87
C GLY A 85 -12.01 6.76 3.53
N GLY A 86 -10.97 6.50 2.76
CA GLY A 86 -10.57 5.14 2.37
C GLY A 86 -10.02 4.34 3.55
N GLU A 87 -10.14 3.02 3.47
CA GLU A 87 -9.63 2.11 4.49
C GLU A 87 -8.92 0.91 3.84
N LEU A 88 -7.63 0.78 4.15
CA LEU A 88 -6.80 -0.35 3.75
C LEU A 88 -6.34 -1.12 4.98
N SER A 89 -6.28 -2.45 4.86
CA SER A 89 -5.72 -3.32 5.88
C SER A 89 -4.60 -4.16 5.28
N LEU A 90 -3.38 -3.97 5.76
CA LEU A 90 -2.20 -4.76 5.40
C LEU A 90 -1.93 -5.80 6.49
N THR A 91 -1.89 -7.07 6.11
CA THR A 91 -1.39 -8.14 6.98
C THR A 91 -0.07 -8.64 6.44
N ILE A 92 0.96 -8.59 7.28
CA ILE A 92 2.26 -9.21 7.05
C ILE A 92 2.24 -10.54 7.78
N ASP A 93 2.40 -11.64 7.05
CA ASP A 93 2.40 -12.98 7.64
C ASP A 93 3.75 -13.34 8.30
N LYS A 94 3.81 -14.53 8.90
CA LYS A 94 5.04 -15.02 9.56
C LYS A 94 6.24 -15.23 8.62
N TYR A 95 6.02 -15.19 7.31
CA TYR A 95 7.05 -15.31 6.28
C TYR A 95 7.37 -13.96 5.62
N GLY A 96 6.75 -12.87 6.08
CA GLY A 96 6.91 -11.53 5.53
C GLY A 96 6.13 -11.31 4.23
N SER A 97 5.22 -12.22 3.86
CA SER A 97 4.31 -12.03 2.73
C SER A 97 3.20 -11.06 3.11
N THR A 98 2.75 -10.25 2.16
CA THR A 98 1.78 -9.19 2.40
C THR A 98 0.44 -9.49 1.75
N THR A 99 -0.63 -9.31 2.52
CA THR A 99 -2.01 -9.34 2.03
C THR A 99 -2.65 -7.99 2.29
N LEU A 100 -3.16 -7.36 1.23
CA LEU A 100 -3.86 -6.09 1.31
C LEU A 100 -5.35 -6.32 1.08
N THR A 101 -6.19 -5.75 1.93
CA THR A 101 -7.65 -5.75 1.79
C THR A 101 -8.21 -4.35 2.01
N SER A 102 -9.46 -4.13 1.61
CA SER A 102 -10.20 -2.90 1.88
C SER A 102 -11.62 -3.19 2.33
N THR A 103 -12.13 -2.34 3.21
CA THR A 103 -13.53 -2.34 3.69
C THR A 103 -14.32 -1.14 3.15
N ASN A 104 -13.63 -0.12 2.61
CA ASN A 104 -14.28 1.04 2.01
C ASN A 104 -13.49 1.53 0.79
N GLY A 105 -13.92 1.14 -0.40
CA GLY A 105 -13.26 1.43 -1.67
C GLY A 105 -12.99 0.15 -2.45
N ASP A 106 -12.64 0.32 -3.72
CA ASP A 106 -12.38 -0.79 -4.64
C ASP A 106 -10.89 -0.86 -4.95
N MET A 107 -10.39 -2.08 -5.11
CA MET A 107 -8.99 -2.34 -5.39
C MET A 107 -8.88 -3.38 -6.49
N ILE A 108 -8.03 -3.08 -7.48
CA ILE A 108 -7.65 -4.04 -8.51
C ILE A 108 -6.15 -4.19 -8.55
N THR A 109 -5.70 -5.34 -9.05
CA THR A 109 -4.32 -5.51 -9.47
C THR A 109 -4.07 -4.72 -10.75
N VAL A 110 -2.92 -4.05 -10.82
CA VAL A 110 -2.44 -3.39 -12.04
C VAL A 110 -0.99 -3.81 -12.31
N GLN A 111 -0.53 -3.58 -13.53
CA GLN A 111 0.85 -3.80 -13.94
C GLN A 111 1.44 -2.50 -14.46
N LEU A 112 2.49 -2.02 -13.80
CA LEU A 112 3.25 -0.86 -14.27
C LEU A 112 4.70 -1.29 -14.49
N PRO A 113 5.35 -0.91 -15.61
CA PRO A 113 6.77 -1.17 -15.77
C PRO A 113 7.57 -0.47 -14.67
N GLU A 114 8.43 -1.21 -13.96
CA GLU A 114 9.36 -0.62 -13.00
C GLU A 114 10.39 0.29 -13.68
N LEU A 115 10.81 -0.09 -14.89
CA LEU A 115 11.73 0.67 -15.72
C LEU A 115 11.27 0.58 -17.19
N THR A 116 11.15 1.73 -17.83
CA THR A 116 10.95 1.82 -19.29
C THR A 116 12.14 2.53 -19.90
N ILE A 117 12.83 1.88 -20.83
CA ILE A 117 13.93 2.48 -21.60
C ILE A 117 13.35 2.92 -22.95
N LYS A 118 13.48 4.21 -23.28
CA LYS A 118 13.15 4.74 -24.61
C LYS A 118 14.45 5.00 -25.36
N GLN A 119 14.52 4.58 -26.61
CA GLN A 119 15.57 4.96 -27.55
C GLN A 119 14.95 5.95 -28.53
N GLU A 120 15.68 7.02 -28.83
CA GLU A 120 15.28 8.02 -29.85
C GLU A 120 15.46 7.48 -31.27
#